data_AF-Q9PVX1-F1
#
_entry.id   AF-Q9PVX1-F1
#
_cell.length_a   1.000
_cell.length_b   1.000
_cell.length_c   1.000
_cell.angle_alpha   90.00
_cell.angle_beta   90.00
_cell.angle_gamma   90.00
#
_symmetry.space_group_name_H-M   'P 1'
#
loop_
_entity.id
_entity.type
_entity.pdbx_description
1 polymer ?
#
loop_
_entity_poly.entity_id
_entity_poly.type
_entity_poly.pdbx_seq_one_letter_code
_entity_poly.pdbx_strand_id
1 'polypeptide(L)' 'KQTISFHKIKLTNNTLDQLGHIILHSMHKYQPRFHIVQANDVFSRRWGGCSSFSFPETTFITVTAYQNEEITQLKIRT' A
#
# COMPACT_ATOMS: atom_id res chain seq x y z
N LYS A 1 -11.85 -6.15 20.08
CA LYS A 1 -11.64 -6.00 18.61
C LYS A 1 -10.21 -5.53 18.38
N GLN A 2 -9.47 -6.14 17.44
CA GLN A 2 -8.07 -5.84 17.18
C GLN A 2 -7.90 -5.04 15.88
N THR A 3 -6.96 -4.10 15.86
CA THR A 3 -6.62 -3.32 14.66
C THR A 3 -5.92 -4.20 13.63
N ILE A 4 -6.38 -4.13 12.38
CA ILE A 4 -5.70 -4.74 11.24
C ILE A 4 -4.63 -3.75 10.76
N SER A 5 -3.37 -4.18 10.72
CA SER A 5 -2.24 -3.32 10.36
C SER A 5 -1.44 -3.89 9.20
N PHE A 6 -1.09 -3.02 8.25
CA PHE A 6 -0.29 -3.34 7.08
C PHE A 6 1.12 -2.71 7.13
N HIS A 7 1.63 -2.38 8.33
CA HIS A 7 2.93 -1.72 8.51
C HIS A 7 4.14 -2.50 7.95
N LYS A 8 3.98 -3.80 7.66
CA LYS A 8 5.02 -4.65 7.07
C LYS A 8 5.11 -4.53 5.54
N ILE A 9 4.16 -3.86 4.89
CA ILE A 9 4.20 -3.62 3.45
C ILE A 9 5.44 -2.79 3.11
N LYS A 10 6.13 -3.19 2.03
CA LYS A 10 7.28 -2.47 1.48
C LYS A 10 7.01 -2.08 0.04
N LEU A 11 7.52 -0.91 -0.33
CA LEU A 11 7.49 -0.37 -1.68
C LEU A 11 8.91 -0.43 -2.26
N THR A 12 9.01 -0.69 -3.55
CA THR A 12 10.31 -0.76 -4.25
C THR A 12 10.22 -0.12 -5.63
N ASN A 13 11.31 0.47 -6.09
CA ASN A 13 11.47 0.91 -7.48
C ASN A 13 12.23 -0.11 -8.34
N ASN A 14 12.70 -1.22 -7.74
CA ASN A 14 13.31 -2.30 -8.49
C ASN A 14 12.22 -3.10 -9.22
N THR A 15 12.17 -2.98 -10.54
CA THR A 15 11.20 -3.70 -11.39
C THR A 15 11.45 -5.20 -11.46
N LEU A 16 12.60 -5.67 -10.98
CA LEU A 16 13.00 -7.08 -10.92
C LEU A 16 12.96 -7.63 -9.48
N ASP A 17 12.22 -6.99 -8.58
CA ASP A 17 12.07 -7.46 -7.19
C ASP A 17 11.51 -8.89 -7.14
N GLN A 18 12.18 -9.76 -6.40
CA GLN A 18 11.80 -11.17 -6.21
C GLN A 18 11.22 -11.45 -4.81
N LEU A 19 11.17 -10.43 -3.94
CA LEU A 19 10.72 -10.55 -2.55
C LEU A 19 9.22 -10.31 -2.41
N GLY A 20 8.54 -9.98 -3.51
CA GLY A 20 7.09 -9.73 -3.53
C GLY A 20 6.72 -8.37 -2.96
N HIS A 21 7.65 -7.41 -2.95
CA HIS A 21 7.35 -6.04 -2.59
C HIS A 21 6.46 -5.37 -3.65
N ILE A 22 5.76 -4.30 -3.26
CA ILE A 22 4.94 -3.55 -4.21
C ILE A 22 5.86 -2.69 -5.07
N ILE A 23 5.97 -3.03 -6.36
CA ILE A 23 6.77 -2.28 -7.33
C ILE A 23 6.00 -1.03 -7.76
N LEU A 24 6.62 0.14 -7.59
CA LEU A 24 6.07 1.42 -8.01
C LEU A 24 7.12 2.24 -8.78
N HIS A 25 6.66 3.08 -9.71
CA HIS A 25 7.53 4.00 -10.43
C HIS A 25 7.70 5.31 -9.65
N SER A 26 8.90 5.89 -9.64
CA SER A 26 9.13 7.20 -9.02
C SER A 26 8.33 8.30 -9.74
N MET A 27 8.00 9.37 -9.02
CA MET A 27 7.24 10.53 -9.50
C MET A 27 5.84 10.21 -10.04
N HIS A 28 5.21 9.14 -9.54
CA HIS A 28 3.85 8.77 -9.90
C HIS A 28 2.91 8.83 -8.70
N LYS A 29 1.66 9.23 -8.94
CA LYS A 29 0.62 9.31 -7.92
C LYS A 29 -0.09 7.97 -7.79
N TYR A 30 -0.22 7.46 -6.57
CA TYR A 30 -0.85 6.18 -6.25
C TYR A 30 -1.91 6.32 -5.16
N GLN A 31 -3.00 5.57 -5.32
CA GLN A 31 -4.10 5.46 -4.35
C GLN A 31 -4.08 4.05 -3.74
N PRO A 32 -3.75 3.90 -2.44
CA PRO A 32 -3.95 2.65 -1.72
C PRO A 32 -5.41 2.21 -1.76
N ARG A 33 -5.63 0.90 -1.91
CA ARG A 33 -6.95 0.27 -1.90
C ARG A 33 -6.96 -0.90 -0.93
N PHE A 34 -8.06 -1.05 -0.21
CA PHE A 34 -8.30 -2.15 0.72
C PHE A 34 -9.34 -3.09 0.11
N HIS A 35 -9.02 -4.37 0.07
CA HIS A 35 -9.90 -5.39 -0.48
C HIS A 35 -10.29 -6.38 0.62
N ILE A 36 -11.58 -6.57 0.80
CA ILE A 36 -12.15 -7.58 1.71
C ILE A 36 -12.79 -8.65 0.83
N VAL A 37 -12.25 -9.86 0.90
CA VAL A 37 -12.72 -11.01 0.13
C VAL A 37 -13.37 -11.98 1.10
N GLN A 38 -14.63 -12.32 0.86
CA GLN A 38 -15.28 -13.40 1.59
C GLN A 38 -14.75 -14.74 1.07
N ALA A 39 -14.17 -15.56 1.95
CA ALA A 39 -13.66 -16.88 1.62
C ALA A 39 -14.09 -17.89 2.69
N ASN A 40 -14.43 -19.10 2.25
CA ASN A 40 -14.74 -20.21 3.16
C ASN A 40 -13.47 -20.88 3.71
N ASP A 41 -12.38 -20.82 2.94
CA ASP A 41 -11.02 -21.20 3.32
C ASP A 41 -10.01 -20.42 2.45
N VAL A 42 -8.80 -20.19 2.96
CA VAL A 42 -7.73 -19.42 2.31
C VAL A 42 -7.29 -20.04 0.98
N PHE A 43 -7.40 -21.37 0.86
CA PHE A 43 -7.06 -22.11 -0.36
C PHE A 43 -8.28 -22.45 -1.23
N SER A 44 -9.48 -22.12 -0.78
CA SER A 44 -10.69 -22.45 -1.53
C SER A 44 -10.76 -21.62 -2.81
N ARG A 45 -11.04 -22.28 -3.94
CA ARG A 45 -11.23 -21.61 -5.25
C ARG A 45 -12.56 -20.88 -5.37
N ARG A 46 -13.46 -21.01 -4.39
CA ARG A 46 -14.77 -20.36 -4.37
C ARG A 46 -14.68 -19.08 -3.56
N TRP A 47 -14.15 -18.06 -4.19
CA TRP A 47 -14.08 -16.72 -3.64
C TRP A 47 -15.49 -16.14 -3.73
N GLY A 48 -16.04 -15.68 -2.62
CA GLY A 48 -17.33 -15.01 -2.58
C GLY A 48 -17.24 -13.58 -3.12
N GLY A 49 -18.12 -12.70 -2.64
CA GLY A 49 -18.06 -11.28 -2.98
C GLY A 49 -16.73 -10.63 -2.56
N CYS A 50 -16.27 -9.66 -3.36
CA CYS A 50 -15.13 -8.80 -3.05
C CYS A 50 -15.61 -7.36 -2.91
N SER A 51 -15.34 -6.75 -1.75
CA SER A 51 -15.58 -5.33 -1.51
C SER A 51 -14.25 -4.58 -1.55
N SER A 52 -14.22 -3.45 -2.26
CA SER A 52 -13.03 -2.63 -2.42
C SER A 52 -13.26 -1.23 -1.85
N PHE A 53 -12.33 -0.75 -1.05
CA PHE A 53 -12.40 0.55 -0.37
C PHE A 53 -11.16 1.37 -0.69
N SER A 54 -11.33 2.67 -0.83
CA SER A 54 -10.25 3.63 -1.06
C SER A 54 -10.49 4.84 -0.17
N PHE A 55 -9.42 5.39 0.39
CA PHE A 55 -9.45 6.57 1.24
C PHE A 55 -8.65 7.67 0.55
N PRO A 56 -9.27 8.74 0.03
CA PRO A 56 -8.57 9.78 -0.75
C PRO A 56 -7.35 10.37 -0.04
N GLU A 57 -7.42 10.53 1.27
CA GLU A 57 -6.36 11.03 2.16
C GLU A 57 -5.12 10.13 2.22
N THR A 58 -5.22 8.88 1.75
CA THR A 58 -4.09 7.93 1.68
C THR A 58 -3.34 8.00 0.35
N THR A 59 -3.76 8.88 -0.57
CA THR A 59 -3.07 9.08 -1.85
C THR A 59 -1.70 9.71 -1.65
N PHE A 60 -0.69 9.23 -2.37
CA PHE A 60 0.67 9.76 -2.27
C PHE A 60 1.39 9.76 -3.61
N ILE A 61 2.51 10.50 -3.68
CA ILE A 61 3.46 10.44 -4.79
C ILE A 61 4.69 9.67 -4.33
N THR A 62 5.09 8.68 -5.11
CA THR A 62 6.32 7.92 -4.88
C THR A 62 7.54 8.74 -5.24
N VAL A 63 8.57 8.69 -4.40
CA VAL A 63 9.83 9.40 -4.63
C VAL A 63 10.99 8.55 -4.12
N THR A 64 12.17 8.72 -4.72
CA THR A 64 13.42 8.13 -4.21
C THR A 64 14.10 9.01 -3.16
N ALA A 65 13.73 10.29 -3.09
CA ALA A 65 14.12 11.25 -2.05
C ALA A 65 12.99 12.28 -1.86
N TYR A 66 12.77 12.72 -0.61
CA TYR A 66 11.75 13.73 -0.31
C TYR A 66 11.99 15.02 -1.10
N GLN A 67 10.93 15.53 -1.73
CA GLN A 67 10.96 16.77 -2.52
C GLN A 67 10.45 17.99 -1.73
N ASN A 68 9.57 17.77 -0.75
CA ASN A 68 8.99 18.81 0.08
C ASN A 68 9.57 18.72 1.50
N GLU A 69 10.21 19.79 1.96
CA GLU A 69 10.84 19.87 3.28
C GLU A 69 9.82 19.75 4.42
N GLU A 70 8.59 20.25 4.26
CA GLU A 70 7.53 20.09 5.26
C GLU A 70 7.18 18.62 5.48
N ILE A 71 7.17 17.80 4.41
CA ILE A 71 6.95 16.35 4.51
C ILE A 71 8.12 15.68 5.22
N THR A 72 9.35 16.09 4.91
CA THR A 72 10.54 15.59 5.61
C THR A 72 10.45 15.88 7.11
N GLN A 73 10.13 17.12 7.49
CA GLN A 73 9.98 17.53 8.89
C GLN A 73 8.84 16.78 9.59
N LEU A 74 7.70 16.62 8.91
CA LEU A 74 6.56 15.87 9.45
C LEU A 74 6.93 14.41 9.74
N LYS A 75 7.66 13.76 8.82
CA LYS A 75 8.08 12.36 8.97
C LYS A 75 9.11 12.15 10.07
N ILE A 76 9.99 13.11 10.33
CA ILE A 76 10.97 13.03 11.43
C ILE A 76 10.29 13.18 12.80
N ARG A 77 9.21 13.96 12.88
CA ARG A 77 8.48 14.24 14.12
C ARG A 77 7.48 13.14 14.52
N THR A 78 7.19 12.20 13.62
CA THR A 78 6.22 11.12 13.82
C THR A 78 6.92 9.87 14.34
#